data_AF-A0A4Q5DAW2-F1
#
_entry.id   AF-A0A4Q5DAW2-F1
#
_cell.length_a   1.000
_cell.length_b   1.000
_cell.length_c   1.000
_cell.angle_alpha   90.00
_cell.angle_beta   90.00
_cell.angle_gamma   90.00
#
_symmetry.space_group_name_H-M   'P 1'
#
loop_
_entity.id
_entity.type
_entity.pdbx_description
1 polymer ?
#
loop_
_entity_poly.entity_id
_entity_poly.type
_entity_poly.pdbx_seq_one_letter_code
_entity_poly.pdbx_strand_id
1 'polypeptide(L)'
;MNSLILSIICPIVVILIAWGSKFIYQKYYEERPKLNLQTSIELTSRKILPNKSHILTWRYECTLKNVSEYTARNISIGEITYDGTSPLFDGIVNGNKLFNEQSHLDKNEEIAFEISTSYLTKPDELMKYTIENGIKIYLPGIKIPNPEQYFRPKRLDGFYLLIKYYNSKGVPFYTLFKKTKTTKVNKYLRKEPKKKN
;
A
#
# COMPACT_ATOMS: atom_id res chain seq x y z
N MET A 1 59.06 -25.08 3.38
CA MET A 1 57.86 -25.85 3.00
C MET A 1 56.53 -25.10 3.16
N ASN A 2 56.52 -23.79 3.43
CA ASN A 2 55.28 -23.00 3.61
C ASN A 2 54.86 -22.16 2.38
N SER A 3 55.79 -21.86 1.45
CA SER A 3 55.52 -20.96 0.31
C SER A 3 54.71 -21.62 -0.82
N LEU A 4 54.92 -22.93 -1.06
CA LEU A 4 54.28 -23.69 -2.14
C LEU A 4 52.82 -24.05 -1.81
N ILE A 5 52.54 -24.31 -0.54
CA ILE A 5 51.20 -24.54 -0.02
C ILE A 5 50.39 -23.24 -0.06
N LEU A 6 51.00 -22.10 0.31
CA LEU A 6 50.34 -20.80 0.23
C LEU A 6 50.04 -20.37 -1.23
N SER A 7 50.95 -20.64 -2.17
CA SER A 7 50.79 -20.25 -3.58
C SER A 7 49.71 -21.04 -4.32
N ILE A 8 49.38 -22.25 -3.86
CA ILE A 8 48.34 -23.11 -4.44
C ILE A 8 47.00 -22.91 -3.73
N ILE A 9 47.00 -22.83 -2.39
CA ILE A 9 45.75 -22.72 -1.62
C ILE A 9 45.12 -21.32 -1.79
N CYS A 10 45.92 -20.26 -1.82
CA CYS A 10 45.39 -18.89 -1.92
C CYS A 10 44.56 -18.65 -3.20
N PRO A 11 45.00 -19.01 -4.43
CA PRO A 11 44.17 -18.85 -5.62
C PRO A 11 42.92 -19.74 -5.60
N ILE A 12 42.97 -20.94 -5.03
CA ILE A 12 41.80 -21.81 -4.88
C ILE A 12 40.75 -21.15 -3.96
N VAL A 13 41.18 -20.61 -2.82
CA VAL A 13 40.29 -19.89 -1.89
C VAL A 13 39.70 -18.64 -2.55
N VAL A 14 40.49 -17.88 -3.31
CA VAL A 14 40.00 -16.69 -4.05
C VAL A 14 38.96 -17.10 -5.11
N ILE A 15 39.20 -18.17 -5.86
CA ILE A 15 38.24 -18.69 -6.85
C ILE A 15 36.95 -19.14 -6.17
N LEU A 16 37.03 -19.83 -5.03
CA LEU A 16 35.87 -20.26 -4.25
C LEU A 16 35.07 -19.06 -3.70
N ILE A 17 35.73 -18.02 -3.21
CA ILE A 17 35.08 -16.79 -2.75
C ILE A 17 34.43 -16.05 -3.94
N ALA A 18 35.11 -15.96 -5.09
CA ALA A 18 34.56 -15.35 -6.30
C ALA A 18 33.35 -16.11 -6.83
N TRP A 19 33.37 -17.45 -6.81
CA TRP A 19 32.22 -18.28 -7.18
C TRP A 19 31.07 -18.16 -6.19
N GLY A 20 31.37 -18.21 -4.88
CA GLY A 20 30.36 -18.05 -3.84
C GLY A 20 29.69 -16.68 -3.90
N SER A 21 30.47 -15.61 -4.08
CA SER A 21 29.95 -14.25 -4.23
C SER A 21 29.14 -14.07 -5.52
N LYS A 22 29.59 -14.62 -6.65
CA LYS A 22 28.83 -14.64 -7.90
C LYS A 22 27.50 -15.38 -7.75
N PHE A 23 27.51 -16.53 -7.09
CA PHE A 23 26.29 -17.31 -6.84
C PHE A 23 25.30 -16.55 -5.95
N ILE A 24 25.78 -15.93 -4.87
CA ILE A 24 24.96 -15.07 -3.99
C ILE A 24 24.41 -13.88 -4.79
N TYR A 25 25.24 -13.23 -5.61
CA TYR A 25 24.82 -12.12 -6.46
C TYR A 25 23.70 -12.53 -7.41
N GLN A 26 23.90 -13.62 -8.15
CA GLN A 26 22.90 -14.14 -9.08
C GLN A 26 21.60 -14.50 -8.35
N LYS A 27 21.69 -15.18 -7.21
CA LYS A 27 20.49 -15.63 -6.48
C LYS A 27 19.69 -14.48 -5.86
N TYR A 28 20.35 -13.49 -5.25
CA TYR A 28 19.68 -12.50 -4.41
C TYR A 28 19.68 -11.07 -4.98
N TYR A 29 20.55 -10.76 -5.94
CA TYR A 29 20.83 -9.38 -6.35
C TYR A 29 20.64 -9.09 -7.83
N GLU A 30 20.65 -10.10 -8.70
CA GLU A 30 20.54 -9.94 -10.15
C GLU A 30 19.11 -9.58 -10.57
N GLU A 31 18.10 -10.33 -10.13
CA GLU A 31 16.71 -10.08 -10.50
C GLU A 31 16.01 -9.17 -9.47
N ARG A 32 15.79 -7.91 -9.86
CA ARG A 32 15.19 -6.88 -9.00
C ARG A 32 13.90 -6.33 -9.60
N PRO A 33 12.77 -7.01 -9.40
CA PRO A 33 11.48 -6.46 -9.77
C PRO A 33 11.22 -5.12 -9.05
N LYS A 34 10.57 -4.18 -9.73
CA LYS A 34 10.17 -2.88 -9.18
C LYS A 34 8.72 -2.59 -9.55
N LEU A 35 7.86 -2.53 -8.53
CA LEU A 35 6.47 -2.15 -8.70
C LEU A 35 6.26 -0.72 -8.24
N ASN A 36 5.60 0.08 -9.07
CA ASN A 36 5.18 1.44 -8.78
C ASN A 36 3.67 1.49 -8.64
N LEU A 37 3.19 2.03 -7.52
CA LEU A 37 1.79 2.33 -7.32
C LEU A 37 1.49 3.78 -7.68
N GLN A 38 0.46 3.96 -8.48
CA GLN A 38 -0.16 5.24 -8.78
C GLN A 38 -1.57 5.25 -8.20
N THR A 39 -2.02 6.42 -7.75
CA THR A 39 -3.39 6.61 -7.28
C THR A 39 -3.99 7.85 -7.92
N SER A 40 -5.29 7.84 -8.17
CA SER A 40 -6.06 8.98 -8.65
C SER A 40 -6.12 10.12 -7.62
N ILE A 41 -6.82 11.19 -7.98
CA ILE A 41 -7.43 12.08 -6.98
C ILE A 41 -8.52 11.33 -6.22
N GLU A 42 -8.83 11.78 -5.01
CA GLU A 42 -9.91 11.19 -4.23
C GLU A 42 -11.25 11.39 -4.93
N LEU A 43 -12.01 10.31 -5.07
CA LEU A 43 -13.37 10.33 -5.60
C LEU A 43 -14.34 10.02 -4.46
N THR A 44 -15.50 10.68 -4.47
CA THR A 44 -16.53 10.50 -3.45
C THR A 44 -17.79 9.91 -4.05
N SER A 45 -18.49 9.06 -3.30
CA SER A 45 -19.82 8.58 -3.64
C SER A 45 -20.72 8.49 -2.41
N ARG A 46 -22.04 8.45 -2.65
CA ARG A 46 -23.05 8.42 -1.60
C ARG A 46 -24.18 7.48 -1.96
N LYS A 47 -24.56 6.64 -1.01
CA LYS A 47 -25.74 5.77 -1.10
C LYS A 47 -26.72 6.11 0.02
N ILE A 48 -27.96 6.42 -0.35
CA ILE A 48 -29.05 6.67 0.61
C ILE A 48 -29.69 5.33 0.97
N LEU A 49 -29.88 5.09 2.26
CA LEU A 49 -30.53 3.88 2.77
C LEU A 49 -32.01 4.13 3.12
N PRO A 50 -32.86 3.09 3.17
CA PRO A 50 -34.30 3.25 3.42
C PRO A 50 -34.66 3.92 4.76
N ASN A 51 -33.81 3.73 5.77
CA ASN A 51 -33.92 4.35 7.10
C ASN A 51 -33.40 5.80 7.15
N LYS A 52 -33.16 6.44 5.99
CA LYS A 52 -32.60 7.79 5.84
C LYS A 52 -31.15 7.96 6.32
N SER A 53 -30.45 6.88 6.71
CA SER A 53 -28.99 6.93 6.87
C SER A 53 -28.30 6.98 5.51
N HIS A 54 -27.05 7.43 5.48
CA HIS A 54 -26.28 7.51 4.25
C HIS A 54 -24.96 6.75 4.43
N ILE A 55 -24.57 6.01 3.40
CA ILE A 55 -23.21 5.48 3.28
C ILE A 55 -22.44 6.49 2.43
N LEU A 56 -21.50 7.18 3.05
CA LEU A 56 -20.54 8.06 2.39
C LEU A 56 -19.28 7.25 2.10
N THR A 57 -18.79 7.29 0.87
CA THR A 57 -17.63 6.49 0.46
C THR A 57 -16.58 7.40 -0.18
N TRP A 58 -15.33 7.21 0.22
CA TRP A 58 -14.16 7.82 -0.41
C TRP A 58 -13.32 6.72 -1.06
N ARG A 59 -13.03 6.86 -2.35
CA ARG A 59 -12.35 5.86 -3.16
C ARG A 59 -11.18 6.45 -3.94
N TYR A 60 -10.18 5.61 -4.17
CA TYR A 60 -9.04 5.90 -5.03
C TYR A 60 -8.92 4.80 -6.08
N GLU A 61 -8.90 5.22 -7.34
CA GLU A 61 -8.50 4.35 -8.44
C GLU A 61 -6.98 4.22 -8.41
N CYS A 62 -6.49 2.99 -8.44
CA CYS A 62 -5.09 2.65 -8.26
C CYS A 62 -4.59 1.85 -9.46
N THR A 63 -3.35 2.14 -9.88
CA THR A 63 -2.66 1.38 -10.93
C THR A 63 -1.33 0.91 -10.37
N LEU A 64 -1.12 -0.40 -10.35
CA LEU A 64 0.15 -1.01 -9.99
C LEU A 64 0.88 -1.42 -11.27
N LYS A 65 2.06 -0.85 -11.51
CA LYS A 65 2.84 -1.07 -12.74
C LYS A 65 4.21 -1.65 -12.44
N ASN A 66 4.64 -2.62 -13.22
CA ASN A 66 6.03 -3.07 -13.20
C ASN A 66 6.90 -2.17 -14.06
N VAL A 67 7.86 -1.49 -13.43
CA VAL A 67 8.81 -0.56 -14.06
C VAL A 67 10.21 -1.13 -14.17
N SER A 68 10.35 -2.44 -14.03
CA SER A 68 11.61 -3.16 -14.18
C SER A 68 11.52 -4.21 -15.27
N GLU A 69 12.68 -4.74 -15.67
CA GLU A 69 12.77 -5.79 -16.68
C GLU A 69 12.45 -7.19 -16.15
N TYR A 70 12.27 -7.33 -14.83
CA TYR A 70 12.04 -8.60 -14.18
C TYR A 70 10.59 -8.75 -13.76
N THR A 71 10.01 -9.92 -13.99
CA THR A 71 8.66 -10.27 -13.52
C THR A 71 8.57 -10.17 -12.01
N ALA A 72 7.54 -9.49 -11.50
CA ALA A 72 7.15 -9.54 -10.10
C ALA A 72 6.08 -10.63 -9.93
N ARG A 73 6.23 -11.51 -8.94
CA ARG A 73 5.30 -12.61 -8.64
C ARG A 73 4.75 -12.54 -7.22
N ASN A 74 3.62 -13.21 -6.99
CA ASN A 74 2.95 -13.37 -5.70
C ASN A 74 2.78 -12.01 -5.01
N ILE A 75 2.18 -11.09 -5.75
CA ILE A 75 2.01 -9.70 -5.33
C ILE A 75 0.97 -9.68 -4.21
N SER A 76 1.16 -8.81 -3.23
CA SER A 76 0.20 -8.56 -2.17
C SER A 76 0.29 -7.11 -1.73
N ILE A 77 -0.86 -6.53 -1.38
CA ILE A 77 -0.94 -5.15 -0.91
C ILE A 77 -1.46 -5.16 0.52
N GLY A 78 -0.86 -4.35 1.38
CA GLY A 78 -1.25 -4.16 2.77
C GLY A 78 -1.20 -2.70 3.17
N GLU A 79 -2.01 -2.33 4.16
CA GLU A 79 -1.96 -1.00 4.78
C GLU A 79 -0.97 -1.05 5.94
N ILE A 80 -0.09 -0.05 6.03
CA ILE A 80 0.71 0.12 7.25
C ILE A 80 -0.13 0.94 8.23
N THR A 81 -0.65 0.27 9.26
CA THR A 81 -1.29 0.91 10.40
C THR A 81 -0.26 1.25 11.48
N TYR A 82 -0.53 2.33 12.23
CA TYR A 82 0.22 2.66 13.45
C TYR A 82 -0.49 2.04 14.65
N ASP A 83 0.25 1.74 15.71
CA ASP A 83 -0.31 1.09 16.90
C ASP A 83 -1.52 1.86 17.46
N GLY A 84 -2.59 1.11 17.74
CA GLY A 84 -3.87 1.64 18.20
C GLY A 84 -4.80 2.19 17.09
N THR A 85 -4.41 2.14 15.82
CA THR A 85 -5.27 2.59 14.71
C THR A 85 -5.86 1.43 13.92
N SER A 86 -7.17 1.47 13.66
CA SER A 86 -7.82 0.55 12.72
C SER A 86 -7.29 0.78 11.29
N PRO A 87 -7.36 -0.21 10.39
CA PRO A 87 -7.18 0.02 8.96
C PRO A 87 -8.08 1.18 8.49
N LEU A 88 -7.55 2.05 7.63
CA LEU A 88 -8.31 3.14 7.01
C LEU A 88 -9.24 2.59 5.94
N PHE A 89 -8.75 1.65 5.13
CA PHE A 89 -9.51 1.08 4.03
C PHE A 89 -10.21 -0.20 4.52
N ASP A 90 -11.53 -0.26 4.33
CA ASP A 90 -12.43 -1.31 4.85
C ASP A 90 -12.02 -2.72 4.41
N GLY A 91 -11.21 -2.79 3.35
CA GLY A 91 -10.33 -3.92 3.15
C GLY A 91 -9.60 -3.77 1.83
N ILE A 92 -8.28 -3.71 1.90
CA ILE A 92 -7.43 -4.15 0.78
C ILE A 92 -7.80 -5.60 0.35
N VAL A 93 -8.59 -6.31 1.16
CA VAL A 93 -9.25 -7.60 0.91
C VAL A 93 -9.92 -7.72 -0.47
N ASN A 94 -10.56 -6.67 -1.03
CA ASN A 94 -11.10 -6.76 -2.40
C ASN A 94 -10.02 -6.56 -3.47
N GLY A 95 -9.01 -5.73 -3.23
CA GLY A 95 -7.84 -5.60 -4.11
C GLY A 95 -6.99 -6.88 -4.12
N ASN A 96 -6.80 -7.54 -2.96
CA ASN A 96 -6.08 -8.80 -2.84
C ASN A 96 -6.80 -10.00 -3.49
N LYS A 97 -8.09 -9.88 -3.85
CA LYS A 97 -8.74 -10.89 -4.71
C LYS A 97 -8.14 -10.91 -6.12
N LEU A 98 -7.65 -9.77 -6.63
CA LEU A 98 -6.92 -9.67 -7.90
C LEU A 98 -5.47 -10.16 -7.76
N PHE A 99 -4.90 -10.06 -6.56
CA PHE A 99 -3.53 -10.44 -6.25
C PHE A 99 -3.50 -11.77 -5.47
N ASN A 100 -3.86 -12.87 -6.13
CA ASN A 100 -3.75 -14.21 -5.56
C ASN A 100 -2.29 -14.72 -5.59
N GLU A 101 -2.04 -15.93 -5.06
CA GLU A 101 -0.71 -16.55 -5.02
C GLU A 101 -0.09 -16.82 -6.40
N GLN A 102 -0.83 -16.65 -7.50
CA GLN A 102 -0.36 -16.80 -8.88
C GLN A 102 -0.24 -15.46 -9.62
N SER A 103 -0.55 -14.35 -8.95
CA SER A 103 -0.48 -13.01 -9.53
C SER A 103 0.95 -12.68 -9.93
N HIS A 104 1.10 -12.16 -11.15
CA HIS A 104 2.37 -11.65 -11.63
C HIS A 104 2.14 -10.38 -12.45
N LEU A 105 3.20 -9.60 -12.59
CA LEU A 105 3.28 -8.49 -13.52
C LEU A 105 4.61 -8.58 -14.26
N ASP A 106 4.54 -8.79 -15.56
CA ASP A 106 5.70 -8.77 -16.45
C ASP A 106 6.13 -7.32 -16.75
N LYS A 107 7.23 -7.17 -17.49
CA LYS A 107 7.80 -5.85 -17.82
C LYS A 107 6.73 -4.97 -18.48
N ASN A 108 6.56 -3.75 -17.95
CA ASN A 108 5.60 -2.74 -18.40
C ASN A 108 4.12 -3.09 -18.23
N GLU A 109 3.78 -4.25 -17.69
CA GLU A 109 2.39 -4.58 -17.37
C GLU A 109 1.90 -3.75 -16.18
N GLU A 110 0.59 -3.52 -16.20
CA GLU A 110 -0.11 -2.80 -15.16
C GLU A 110 -1.44 -3.45 -14.85
N ILE A 111 -1.87 -3.29 -13.61
CA ILE A 111 -3.15 -3.76 -13.12
C ILE A 111 -3.85 -2.65 -12.35
N ALA A 112 -5.11 -2.43 -12.71
CA ALA A 112 -5.96 -1.45 -12.08
C ALA A 112 -6.78 -2.10 -10.95
N PHE A 113 -6.96 -1.36 -9.85
CA PHE A 113 -7.79 -1.78 -8.72
C PHE A 113 -8.31 -0.54 -7.96
N GLU A 114 -9.25 -0.76 -7.05
CA GLU A 114 -9.83 0.31 -6.22
C GLU A 114 -9.53 0.05 -4.74
N ILE A 115 -9.20 1.11 -3.99
CA ILE A 115 -9.24 1.10 -2.52
C ILE A 115 -10.27 2.13 -2.05
N SER A 116 -11.05 1.76 -1.03
CA SER A 116 -12.11 2.63 -0.52
C SER A 116 -12.32 2.48 0.98
N THR A 117 -12.88 3.52 1.57
CA THR A 117 -13.32 3.59 2.97
C THR A 117 -14.72 4.19 2.99
N SER A 118 -15.54 3.72 3.92
CA SER A 118 -16.93 4.14 4.03
C SER A 118 -17.28 4.58 5.45
N TYR A 119 -18.24 5.50 5.53
CA TYR A 119 -18.81 5.99 6.78
C TYR A 119 -20.33 5.93 6.70
N LEU A 120 -20.95 5.24 7.65
CA LEU A 120 -22.39 5.17 7.79
C LEU A 120 -22.86 6.30 8.71
N THR A 121 -23.51 7.31 8.15
CA THR A 121 -24.08 8.42 8.92
C THR A 121 -25.38 8.01 9.58
N LYS A 122 -25.65 8.52 10.78
CA LYS A 122 -27.01 8.43 11.34
C LYS A 122 -27.95 9.44 10.66
N PRO A 123 -29.27 9.23 10.69
CA PRO A 123 -30.24 10.15 10.08
C PRO A 123 -30.18 11.59 10.65
N ASP A 124 -29.85 11.73 11.93
CA ASP A 124 -29.77 12.99 12.69
C ASP A 124 -28.42 13.72 12.50
N GLU A 125 -27.34 13.00 12.25
CA GLU A 125 -25.99 13.57 12.04
C GLU A 125 -25.89 14.47 10.81
N LEU A 126 -26.81 14.31 9.86
CA LEU A 126 -26.87 15.16 8.67
C LEU A 126 -27.55 16.50 8.93
N MET A 127 -28.06 16.77 10.14
CA MET A 127 -28.66 18.05 10.49
C MET A 127 -27.65 18.99 11.16
N LYS A 128 -27.66 20.26 10.75
CA LYS A 128 -26.82 21.29 11.37
C LYS A 128 -27.34 21.61 12.78
N TYR A 129 -26.44 21.81 13.73
CA TYR A 129 -26.79 22.22 15.09
C TYR A 129 -25.96 23.42 15.54
N THR A 130 -26.49 24.19 16.49
CA THR A 130 -25.77 25.19 17.29
C THR A 130 -25.60 24.66 18.71
N ILE A 131 -24.59 25.16 19.43
CA ILE A 131 -24.42 24.84 20.86
C ILE A 131 -24.80 26.08 21.65
N GLU A 132 -25.89 25.99 22.41
CA GLU A 132 -26.34 27.03 23.33
C GLU A 132 -26.33 26.47 24.74
N ASN A 133 -25.63 27.13 25.67
CA ASN A 133 -25.48 26.70 27.06
C ASN A 133 -24.99 25.24 27.22
N GLY A 134 -24.16 24.76 26.29
CA GLY A 134 -23.63 23.37 26.29
C GLY A 134 -24.59 22.32 25.71
N ILE A 135 -25.79 22.71 25.29
CA ILE A 135 -26.80 21.83 24.69
C ILE A 135 -26.76 21.97 23.16
N LYS A 136 -26.80 20.83 22.44
CA LYS A 136 -26.91 20.83 20.97
C LYS A 136 -28.35 21.12 20.55
N ILE A 137 -28.58 22.26 19.93
CA ILE A 137 -29.87 22.63 19.34
C ILE A 137 -29.80 22.37 17.84
N TYR A 138 -30.56 21.38 17.37
CA TYR A 138 -30.62 21.03 15.96
C TYR A 138 -31.48 22.04 15.21
N LEU A 139 -30.93 22.65 14.17
CA LEU A 139 -31.65 23.58 13.31
C LEU A 139 -32.59 22.78 12.40
N PRO A 140 -33.92 22.98 12.52
CA PRO A 140 -34.88 22.22 11.71
C PRO A 140 -34.63 22.46 10.22
N GLY A 141 -34.52 21.40 9.43
CA GLY A 141 -34.48 21.48 7.97
C GLY A 141 -33.13 21.84 7.33
N ILE A 142 -32.09 22.21 8.10
CA ILE A 142 -30.77 22.52 7.53
C ILE A 142 -29.92 21.27 7.48
N LYS A 143 -29.84 20.63 6.31
CA LYS A 143 -28.95 19.51 6.06
C LYS A 143 -27.51 20.00 5.81
N ILE A 144 -26.52 19.23 6.24
CA ILE A 144 -25.11 19.45 5.88
C ILE A 144 -25.02 19.41 4.34
N PRO A 145 -24.61 20.51 3.68
CA PRO A 145 -24.67 20.62 2.22
C PRO A 145 -23.64 19.73 1.51
N ASN A 146 -22.50 19.44 2.14
CA ASN A 146 -21.47 18.54 1.64
C ASN A 146 -21.03 17.55 2.74
N PRO A 147 -21.83 16.50 3.01
CA PRO A 147 -21.53 15.52 4.05
C PRO A 147 -20.24 14.75 3.76
N GLU A 148 -19.90 14.52 2.50
CA GLU A 148 -18.66 13.86 2.07
C GLU A 148 -17.42 14.67 2.45
N GLN A 149 -17.51 16.00 2.50
CA GLN A 149 -16.42 16.85 2.99
C GLN A 149 -16.41 16.93 4.52
N TYR A 150 -17.59 17.00 5.16
CA TYR A 150 -17.72 17.15 6.61
C TYR A 150 -17.27 15.91 7.38
N PHE A 151 -17.72 14.72 6.95
CA PHE A 151 -17.43 13.45 7.61
C PHE A 151 -16.15 12.79 7.10
N ARG A 152 -15.40 13.46 6.21
CA ARG A 152 -14.18 12.92 5.61
C ARG A 152 -13.15 12.51 6.66
N PRO A 153 -12.70 11.24 6.69
CA PRO A 153 -11.62 10.83 7.57
C PRO A 153 -10.33 11.62 7.32
N LYS A 154 -9.82 12.31 8.34
CA LYS A 154 -8.57 13.09 8.25
C LYS A 154 -7.38 12.25 7.78
N ARG A 155 -7.38 10.94 8.08
CA ARG A 155 -6.35 9.98 7.65
C ARG A 155 -6.25 9.80 6.13
N LEU A 156 -7.27 10.18 5.35
CA LEU A 156 -7.18 10.17 3.89
C LEU A 156 -6.19 11.22 3.33
N ASP A 157 -5.83 12.24 4.14
CA ASP A 157 -4.79 13.20 3.78
C ASP A 157 -3.42 12.55 3.62
N GLY A 158 -3.14 11.50 4.39
CA GLY A 158 -1.89 10.76 4.26
C GLY A 158 -1.98 9.33 4.78
N PHE A 159 -1.60 8.39 3.92
CA PHE A 159 -1.63 6.96 4.20
C PHE A 159 -0.44 6.25 3.56
N TYR A 160 -0.20 5.02 4.02
CA TYR A 160 0.94 4.19 3.65
C TYR A 160 0.46 2.83 3.19
N LEU A 161 0.87 2.42 1.99
CA LEU A 161 0.61 1.08 1.46
C LEU A 161 1.93 0.35 1.26
N LEU A 162 1.99 -0.91 1.68
CA LEU A 162 3.11 -1.81 1.47
C LEU A 162 2.71 -2.82 0.40
N ILE A 163 3.47 -2.84 -0.69
CA ILE A 163 3.34 -3.84 -1.75
C ILE A 163 4.48 -4.84 -1.56
N LYS A 164 4.16 -6.09 -1.30
CA LYS A 164 5.11 -7.19 -1.17
C LYS A 164 5.00 -8.09 -2.38
N TYR A 165 6.14 -8.47 -2.95
CA TYR A 165 6.22 -9.28 -4.16
C TYR A 165 7.54 -10.06 -4.19
N TYR A 166 7.69 -10.99 -5.12
CA TYR A 166 8.84 -11.87 -5.20
C TYR A 166 9.41 -11.87 -6.62
N ASN A 167 10.71 -12.16 -6.75
CA ASN A 167 11.31 -12.45 -8.05
C ASN A 167 11.11 -13.92 -8.44
N SER A 168 11.66 -14.33 -9.60
CA SER A 168 11.52 -15.70 -10.09
C SER A 168 12.15 -16.76 -9.17
N LYS A 169 13.11 -16.34 -8.34
CA LYS A 169 13.87 -17.17 -7.40
C LYS A 169 13.24 -17.20 -6.00
N GLY A 170 12.06 -16.62 -5.80
CA GLY A 170 11.35 -16.58 -4.52
C GLY A 170 11.94 -15.62 -3.49
N VAL A 171 12.79 -14.68 -3.90
CA VAL A 171 13.34 -13.65 -3.00
C VAL A 171 12.32 -12.52 -2.83
N PRO A 172 11.98 -12.12 -1.59
CA PRO A 172 11.00 -11.08 -1.34
C PRO A 172 11.56 -9.67 -1.59
N PHE A 173 10.72 -8.83 -2.17
CA PHE A 173 10.91 -7.40 -2.41
C PHE A 173 9.69 -6.62 -1.97
N TYR A 174 9.89 -5.33 -1.72
CA TYR A 174 8.86 -4.49 -1.15
C TYR A 174 8.89 -3.10 -1.80
N THR A 175 7.71 -2.55 -2.09
CA THR A 175 7.52 -1.13 -2.38
C THR A 175 6.66 -0.51 -1.30
N LEU A 176 7.18 0.51 -0.62
CA LEU A 176 6.43 1.35 0.30
C LEU A 176 5.90 2.58 -0.46
N PHE A 177 4.60 2.57 -0.74
CA PHE A 177 3.90 3.74 -1.25
C PHE A 177 3.52 4.66 -0.09
N LYS A 178 3.85 5.95 -0.23
CA LYS A 178 3.53 7.00 0.73
C LYS A 178 2.73 8.07 0.03
N LYS A 179 1.51 8.32 0.53
CA LYS A 179 0.74 9.52 0.17
C LYS A 179 0.77 10.50 1.33
N THR A 180 1.01 11.76 1.01
CA THR A 180 0.76 12.91 1.89
C THR A 180 -0.18 13.88 1.16
N LYS A 181 -0.48 15.04 1.76
CA LYS A 181 -1.29 16.09 1.11
C LYS A 181 -0.69 16.57 -0.21
N THR A 182 0.64 16.66 -0.28
CA THR A 182 1.34 17.31 -1.38
C THR A 182 2.18 16.34 -2.22
N THR A 183 2.49 15.15 -1.70
CA THR A 183 3.41 14.22 -2.36
C THR A 183 2.89 12.79 -2.40
N LYS A 184 3.24 12.08 -3.47
CA LYS A 184 3.06 10.64 -3.63
C LYS A 184 4.42 10.04 -4.01
N VAL A 185 4.92 9.07 -3.23
CA VAL A 185 6.26 8.51 -3.41
C VAL A 185 6.24 6.99 -3.29
N ASN A 186 6.92 6.30 -4.21
CA ASN A 186 7.22 4.87 -4.13
C ASN A 186 8.66 4.67 -3.63
N LYS A 187 8.85 3.99 -2.51
CA LYS A 187 10.17 3.66 -1.96
C LYS A 187 10.41 2.16 -2.01
N TYR A 188 11.42 1.74 -2.77
CA TYR A 188 11.82 0.32 -2.84
C TYR A 188 12.61 -0.09 -1.59
N LEU A 189 12.22 -1.20 -0.98
CA LEU A 189 12.83 -1.76 0.22
C LEU A 189 13.22 -3.22 -0.02
N ARG A 190 14.31 -3.64 0.62
CA ARG A 190 14.77 -5.04 0.62
C ARG A 190 14.33 -5.84 1.84
N LYS A 191 13.84 -5.14 2.85
CA LYS A 191 13.34 -5.74 4.09
C LYS A 191 12.00 -5.11 4.39
N GLU A 192 11.12 -5.91 4.95
CA GLU A 192 9.84 -5.44 5.44
C GLU A 192 10.07 -4.33 6.47
N PRO A 193 9.41 -3.16 6.33
CA PRO A 193 9.53 -2.11 7.32
C PRO A 193 9.03 -2.63 8.67
N LYS A 194 9.86 -2.53 9.71
CA LYS A 194 9.45 -2.88 11.07
C LYS A 194 8.26 -2.00 11.46
N LYS A 195 7.20 -2.61 12.01
CA LYS A 195 6.18 -1.85 12.74
C LYS A 195 6.89 -1.09 13.84
N LYS A 196 6.71 0.24 13.89
CA LYS A 196 7.20 1.03 15.02
C LYS A 196 6.21 0.82 16.15
N ASN A 197 6.68 0.11 17.19
CA ASN A 197 6.07 0.13 18.52
C ASN A 197 6.15 1.53 19.13
#